data_AF-A0A0G4MFG3-F1
#
_entry.id   AF-A0A0G4MFG3-F1
#
_cell.length_a   1.000
_cell.length_b   1.000
_cell.length_c   1.000
_cell.angle_alpha   90.00
_cell.angle_beta   90.00
_cell.angle_gamma   90.00
#
_symmetry.space_group_name_H-M   'P 1'
#
loop_
_entity.id
_entity.type
_entity.pdbx_description
1 polymer ?
#
loop_
_entity_poly.entity_id
_entity_poly.type
_entity_poly.pdbx_seq_one_letter_code
_entity_poly.pdbx_strand_id
1 'polypeptide(L)'
;MAPLTPYSYIQCPCSESSPAADSSAAKGEPDDDRTFDPRAPRANYSLYPLEYLNYCEDCHQIRCPRCVNEEIVTYYCPNCLFEVPSSNLKSEGNRCTRSCFQCPCCIGPLAVTSLETPPDRSLLAAEGAAPPAGPYILSCSYCQWSSAEIGIKFDKPNGIYQQLAKINNGGQARLTAKEYKERRKDKEA
;
A
#
# COMPACT_ATOMS: atom_id res chain seq x y z
N MET A 1 22.64 -4.36 13.17
CA MET A 1 23.01 -4.98 14.47
C MET A 1 21.81 -5.80 14.91
N ALA A 2 21.99 -7.11 15.09
CA ALA A 2 20.95 -7.98 15.61
C ALA A 2 20.63 -7.59 17.08
N PRO A 3 19.36 -7.47 17.48
CA PRO A 3 18.98 -7.11 18.84
C PRO A 3 19.36 -8.21 19.87
N LEU A 4 19.58 -7.79 21.12
CA LEU A 4 20.09 -8.57 22.26
C LEU A 4 19.03 -9.44 22.98
N THR A 5 18.08 -10.01 22.24
CA THR A 5 17.27 -11.13 22.75
C THR A 5 17.90 -12.45 22.28
N PRO A 6 17.97 -13.51 23.09
CA PRO A 6 18.52 -14.78 22.65
C PRO A 6 17.59 -15.39 21.59
N TYR A 7 17.81 -15.02 20.34
CA TYR A 7 17.15 -15.60 19.20
C TYR A 7 17.90 -16.86 18.78
N SER A 8 17.18 -17.98 18.71
CA SER A 8 17.68 -19.20 18.07
C SER A 8 17.64 -18.97 16.57
N TYR A 9 18.82 -18.91 15.95
CA TYR A 9 18.96 -18.79 14.51
C TYR A 9 19.16 -20.16 13.89
N ILE A 10 18.48 -20.42 12.78
CA ILE A 10 18.53 -21.68 12.05
C ILE A 10 19.14 -21.40 10.68
N GLN A 11 20.07 -22.25 10.26
CA GLN A 11 20.69 -22.18 8.95
C GLN A 11 19.73 -22.72 7.89
N CYS A 12 19.45 -21.93 6.84
CA CYS A 12 18.73 -22.44 5.67
C CYS A 12 19.72 -23.15 4.71
N PRO A 13 19.40 -24.36 4.21
CA PRO A 13 20.28 -25.15 3.32
C PRO A 13 20.68 -24.47 2.00
N CYS A 14 20.06 -23.34 1.64
CA CYS A 14 20.39 -22.57 0.45
C CYS A 14 21.81 -22.02 0.39
N SER A 15 22.53 -21.96 1.51
CA SER A 15 23.95 -21.58 1.55
C SER A 15 24.89 -22.70 1.12
N GLU A 16 24.42 -23.96 1.14
CA GLU A 16 25.22 -25.14 0.78
C GLU A 16 24.96 -25.59 -0.66
N SER A 17 23.85 -25.16 -1.25
CA SER A 17 23.49 -25.46 -2.64
C SER A 17 24.18 -24.50 -3.62
N SER A 18 25.51 -24.57 -3.73
CA SER A 18 26.15 -24.39 -5.04
C SER A 18 26.07 -25.75 -5.72
N PRO A 19 25.21 -25.95 -6.75
CA PRO A 19 25.32 -27.15 -7.56
C PRO A 19 26.68 -27.06 -8.25
N ALA A 20 27.57 -27.99 -7.91
CA ALA A 20 28.80 -28.32 -8.61
C ALA A 20 29.19 -27.34 -9.74
N ALA A 21 29.94 -26.28 -9.39
CA ALA A 21 30.91 -25.75 -10.34
C ALA A 21 31.96 -26.85 -10.49
N ASP A 22 31.84 -27.58 -11.60
CA ASP A 22 32.82 -28.46 -12.23
C ASP A 22 33.71 -29.29 -11.31
N SER A 23 33.47 -30.60 -11.39
CA SER A 23 34.43 -31.67 -11.10
C SER A 23 35.69 -31.55 -11.99
N SER A 24 36.51 -30.52 -11.80
CA SER A 24 37.88 -30.51 -12.31
C SER A 24 38.71 -29.39 -11.71
N ALA A 25 39.75 -29.83 -10.98
CA ALA A 25 40.95 -29.11 -10.59
C ALA A 25 40.87 -28.14 -9.39
N ALA A 26 41.12 -28.68 -8.19
CA ALA A 26 42.20 -28.18 -7.33
C ALA A 26 42.61 -29.25 -6.32
N LYS A 27 43.83 -29.77 -6.44
CA LYS A 27 44.54 -30.37 -5.30
C LYS A 27 44.92 -29.22 -4.37
N GLY A 28 44.15 -29.02 -3.30
CA GLY A 28 44.46 -28.18 -2.15
C GLY A 28 44.11 -28.98 -0.89
N GLU A 29 44.80 -28.68 0.21
CA GLU A 29 44.79 -29.37 1.52
C GLU A 29 43.39 -29.75 2.07
N PRO A 30 43.29 -30.66 3.06
CA PRO A 30 42.01 -30.95 3.72
C PRO A 30 41.60 -29.73 4.53
N ASP A 31 40.97 -28.79 3.84
CA ASP A 31 40.53 -27.52 4.38
C ASP A 31 39.43 -27.79 5.41
N ASP A 32 39.59 -27.14 6.56
CA ASP A 32 38.66 -27.07 7.70
C ASP A 32 37.31 -26.42 7.31
N ASP A 33 37.13 -26.12 6.01
CA ASP A 33 36.08 -25.34 5.36
C ASP A 33 34.69 -26.00 5.27
N ARG A 34 34.53 -27.21 5.80
CA ARG A 34 33.20 -27.87 5.85
C ARG A 34 32.36 -27.47 7.08
N THR A 35 32.96 -26.85 8.09
CA THR A 35 32.23 -26.46 9.30
C THR A 35 31.68 -25.04 9.13
N PHE A 36 30.36 -24.91 9.01
CA PHE A 36 29.69 -23.61 9.01
C PHE A 36 30.01 -22.85 10.30
N ASP A 37 30.76 -21.74 10.20
CA ASP A 37 31.02 -20.85 11.34
C ASP A 37 29.86 -19.85 11.51
N PRO A 38 29.04 -19.97 12.58
CA PRO A 38 27.91 -19.08 12.84
C PRO A 38 28.33 -17.65 13.21
N ARG A 39 29.61 -17.40 13.50
CA ARG A 39 30.15 -16.06 13.84
C ARG A 39 30.77 -15.36 12.63
N ALA A 40 30.95 -16.05 11.51
CA ALA A 40 31.49 -15.47 10.30
C ALA A 40 30.52 -14.43 9.69
N PRO A 41 30.99 -13.34 9.06
CA PRO A 41 30.11 -12.35 8.43
C PRO A 41 29.15 -12.94 7.38
N ARG A 42 29.54 -14.03 6.73
CA ARG A 42 28.72 -14.79 5.77
C ARG A 42 27.48 -15.43 6.41
N ALA A 43 27.54 -15.75 7.71
CA ALA A 43 26.46 -16.43 8.43
C ALA A 43 25.20 -15.57 8.54
N ASN A 44 25.33 -14.24 8.53
CA ASN A 44 24.18 -13.32 8.54
C ASN A 44 23.23 -13.49 7.35
N TYR A 45 23.73 -14.07 6.26
CA TYR A 45 22.94 -14.31 5.07
C TYR A 45 22.33 -15.72 5.03
N SER A 46 22.74 -16.63 5.90
CA SER A 46 22.21 -18.02 5.94
C SER A 46 21.44 -18.33 7.21
N LEU A 47 21.60 -17.53 8.26
CA LEU A 47 20.94 -17.66 9.55
C LEU A 47 19.67 -16.81 9.62
N TYR A 48 18.54 -17.46 9.89
CA TYR A 48 17.24 -16.81 10.03
C TYR A 48 16.58 -17.25 11.33
N PRO A 49 15.84 -16.36 12.02
CA PRO A 49 14.94 -16.77 13.10
C PRO A 49 13.86 -17.72 12.56
N LEU A 50 13.35 -18.59 13.42
CA LEU A 50 12.30 -19.56 13.06
C LEU A 50 11.05 -18.89 12.46
N GLU A 51 10.70 -17.68 12.93
CA GLU A 51 9.53 -16.91 12.47
C GLU A 51 9.58 -16.50 10.98
N TYR A 52 10.78 -16.46 10.38
CA TYR A 52 10.98 -16.09 8.98
C TYR A 52 11.19 -17.29 8.05
N LEU A 53 11.15 -18.50 8.59
CA LEU A 53 11.43 -19.74 7.87
C LEU A 53 10.13 -20.45 7.52
N ASN A 54 10.01 -20.88 6.26
CA ASN A 54 8.87 -21.64 5.76
C ASN A 54 9.25 -23.11 5.60
N TYR A 55 8.32 -24.03 5.86
CA TYR A 55 8.52 -25.45 5.57
C TYR A 55 7.91 -25.79 4.21
N CYS A 56 8.73 -26.36 3.31
CA CYS A 56 8.26 -26.83 2.02
C CYS A 56 7.90 -28.32 2.12
N GLU A 57 6.63 -28.65 1.91
CA GLU A 57 6.13 -30.03 1.97
C GLU A 57 6.68 -30.89 0.82
N ASP A 58 6.91 -30.34 -0.37
CA ASP A 58 7.45 -31.13 -1.50
C ASP A 58 8.93 -31.48 -1.33
N CYS A 59 9.72 -30.58 -0.75
CA CYS A 59 11.16 -30.77 -0.56
C CYS A 59 11.51 -31.37 0.81
N HIS A 60 10.56 -31.43 1.75
CA HIS A 60 10.77 -31.73 3.16
C HIS A 60 11.94 -30.93 3.79
N GLN A 61 12.05 -29.64 3.44
CA GLN A 61 13.16 -28.77 3.86
C GLN A 61 12.65 -27.38 4.25
N ILE A 62 13.40 -26.74 5.16
CA ILE A 62 13.18 -25.35 5.56
C ILE A 62 13.71 -24.40 4.48
N ARG A 63 12.90 -23.41 4.11
CA ARG A 63 13.18 -22.38 3.10
C ARG A 63 13.15 -20.99 3.74
N CYS A 64 14.20 -20.21 3.50
CA CYS A 64 14.27 -18.81 3.93
C CYS A 64 13.54 -17.88 2.94
N PRO A 65 13.34 -16.59 3.27
CA PRO A 65 12.70 -15.61 2.39
C PRO A 65 13.41 -15.42 1.04
N ARG A 66 14.68 -15.84 0.91
CA ARG A 66 15.41 -15.80 -0.37
C ARG A 66 15.13 -17.01 -1.27
N CYS A 67 14.68 -18.12 -0.70
CA CYS A 67 14.39 -19.35 -1.43
C CYS A 67 12.96 -19.41 -1.96
N VAL A 68 12.09 -18.57 -1.42
CA VAL A 68 10.68 -18.50 -1.80
C VAL A 68 10.46 -17.29 -2.69
N ASN A 69 9.55 -17.41 -3.66
CA ASN A 69 9.12 -16.30 -4.47
C ASN A 69 7.85 -15.71 -3.85
N GLU A 70 7.85 -14.40 -3.57
CA GLU A 70 6.68 -13.71 -3.07
C GLU A 70 5.85 -13.20 -4.25
N GLU A 71 4.56 -13.55 -4.29
CA GLU A 71 3.63 -13.12 -5.33
C GLU A 71 2.52 -12.26 -4.76
N ILE A 72 2.14 -11.22 -5.50
CA ILE A 72 1.05 -10.33 -5.09
C ILE A 72 -0.27 -11.00 -5.41
N VAL A 73 -0.97 -11.45 -4.36
CA VAL A 73 -2.30 -12.06 -4.50
C VAL A 73 -3.37 -10.98 -4.70
N THR A 74 -3.43 -10.00 -3.80
CA THR A 74 -4.50 -9.00 -3.75
C THR A 74 -3.96 -7.67 -3.22
N TYR A 75 -4.50 -6.57 -3.74
CA TYR A 75 -4.27 -5.23 -3.21
C TYR A 75 -5.43 -4.82 -2.33
N TYR A 76 -5.17 -4.15 -1.21
CA TYR A 76 -6.23 -3.63 -0.34
C TYR A 76 -5.88 -2.23 0.17
N CYS A 77 -6.90 -1.49 0.61
CA CYS A 77 -6.71 -0.19 1.25
C CYS A 77 -6.64 -0.34 2.77
N PRO A 78 -5.59 0.15 3.46
CA PRO A 78 -5.46 0.01 4.90
C PRO A 78 -6.50 0.81 5.69
N ASN A 79 -7.06 1.87 5.12
CA ASN A 79 -8.03 2.72 5.80
C ASN A 79 -9.43 2.12 5.84
N CYS A 80 -9.82 1.39 4.79
CA CYS A 80 -11.18 0.88 4.67
C CYS A 80 -11.24 -0.64 4.51
N LEU A 81 -10.09 -1.33 4.51
CA LEU A 81 -9.93 -2.78 4.51
C LEU A 81 -10.69 -3.54 3.41
N PHE A 82 -10.87 -2.92 2.24
CA PHE A 82 -11.35 -3.68 1.08
C PHE A 82 -10.28 -3.78 0.01
N GLU A 83 -10.44 -4.87 -0.72
CA GLU A 83 -9.72 -5.18 -1.94
C GLU A 83 -9.95 -4.11 -3.02
N VAL A 84 -8.84 -3.75 -3.66
CA VAL A 84 -8.80 -2.84 -4.82
C VAL A 84 -8.39 -3.67 -6.04
N PRO A 85 -9.27 -3.83 -7.04
CA PRO A 85 -8.94 -4.57 -8.25
C PRO A 85 -7.75 -3.96 -9.00
N SER A 86 -6.88 -4.80 -9.55
CA SER A 86 -5.66 -4.39 -10.27
C SER A 86 -5.91 -3.44 -11.46
N SER A 87 -7.09 -3.52 -12.10
CA SER A 87 -7.54 -2.58 -13.13
C SER A 87 -7.60 -1.14 -12.62
N ASN A 88 -8.10 -0.96 -11.39
CA ASN A 88 -8.32 0.35 -10.78
C ASN A 88 -7.01 0.95 -10.29
N LEU A 89 -6.05 0.12 -9.85
CA LEU A 89 -4.71 0.60 -9.48
C LEU A 89 -4.02 1.27 -10.68
N LYS A 90 -4.16 0.70 -11.88
CA LYS A 90 -3.57 1.27 -13.12
C LYS A 90 -4.23 2.58 -13.54
N SER A 91 -5.55 2.70 -13.45
CA SER A 91 -6.26 3.94 -13.85
C SER A 91 -6.15 5.04 -12.80
N GLU A 92 -6.22 4.69 -11.52
CA GLU A 92 -6.30 5.64 -10.39
C GLU A 92 -4.95 5.90 -9.70
N GLY A 93 -3.86 5.32 -10.21
CA GLY A 93 -2.51 5.56 -9.70
C GLY A 93 -2.29 5.02 -8.29
N ASN A 94 -2.67 3.76 -8.05
CA ASN A 94 -2.55 3.06 -6.77
C ASN A 94 -3.32 3.72 -5.61
N ARG A 95 -4.50 4.29 -5.89
CA ARG A 95 -5.35 4.95 -4.88
C ARG A 95 -6.66 4.19 -4.68
N CYS A 96 -7.21 4.30 -3.46
CA CYS A 96 -8.51 3.72 -3.14
C CYS A 96 -9.65 4.54 -3.78
N THR A 97 -10.54 3.87 -4.51
CA THR A 97 -11.70 4.51 -5.17
C THR A 97 -12.80 4.94 -4.20
N ARG A 98 -12.77 4.44 -2.95
CA ARG A 98 -13.76 4.75 -1.91
C ARG A 98 -13.45 6.01 -1.11
N SER A 99 -12.70 6.93 -1.70
CA SER A 99 -12.45 8.25 -1.11
C SER A 99 -11.74 8.19 0.25
N CYS A 100 -10.86 7.20 0.45
CA CYS A 100 -9.98 7.15 1.62
C CYS A 100 -8.76 8.03 1.37
N PHE A 101 -8.70 9.18 2.05
CA PHE A 101 -7.61 10.14 1.93
C PHE A 101 -6.76 10.17 3.19
N GLN A 102 -5.49 10.54 3.00
CA GLN A 102 -4.53 10.77 4.08
C GLN A 102 -4.28 12.27 4.20
N CYS A 103 -4.17 12.74 5.44
CA CYS A 103 -3.87 14.13 5.75
C CYS A 103 -2.46 14.48 5.23
N PRO A 104 -2.30 15.63 4.54
CA PRO A 104 -0.98 16.06 4.05
C PRO A 104 0.01 16.42 5.16
N CYS A 105 -0.47 16.69 6.39
CA CYS A 105 0.37 17.10 7.51
C CYS A 105 0.81 15.94 8.40
N CYS A 106 -0.08 15.00 8.72
CA CYS A 106 0.19 13.92 9.68
C CYS A 106 -0.05 12.51 9.13
N ILE A 107 -0.42 12.37 7.85
CA ILE A 107 -0.69 11.08 7.18
C ILE A 107 -1.90 10.32 7.77
N GLY A 108 -2.56 10.87 8.79
CA GLY A 108 -3.76 10.31 9.40
C GLY A 108 -4.96 10.27 8.44
N PRO A 109 -5.92 9.35 8.64
CA PRO A 109 -7.12 9.27 7.80
C PRO A 109 -7.96 10.55 7.89
N LEU A 110 -8.46 11.00 6.74
CA LEU A 110 -9.39 12.13 6.65
C LEU A 110 -10.84 11.64 6.65
N ALA A 111 -11.71 12.37 7.36
CA ALA A 111 -13.14 12.13 7.39
C ALA A 111 -13.87 13.21 6.59
N VAL A 112 -15.00 12.85 5.98
CA VAL A 112 -15.89 13.81 5.30
C VAL A 112 -16.81 14.42 6.35
N THR A 113 -16.79 15.74 6.48
CA THR A 113 -17.63 16.50 7.43
C THR A 113 -18.45 17.54 6.67
N SER A 114 -19.72 17.75 7.04
CA SER A 114 -20.53 18.85 6.51
C SER A 114 -20.18 20.15 7.23
N LEU A 115 -20.07 21.27 6.50
CA LEU A 115 -19.91 22.60 7.08
C LEU A 115 -21.23 23.19 7.61
N GLU A 116 -22.39 22.70 7.15
CA GLU A 116 -23.67 23.12 7.72
C GLU A 116 -23.94 22.37 9.02
N THR A 117 -23.86 23.10 10.13
CA THR A 117 -24.47 22.71 11.40
C THR A 117 -25.98 22.52 11.19
N PRO A 118 -26.58 21.38 11.58
CA PRO A 118 -28.02 21.24 11.55
C PRO A 118 -28.67 22.38 12.36
N PRO A 119 -29.80 22.95 11.92
CA PRO A 119 -30.50 23.94 12.71
C PRO A 119 -30.82 23.36 14.08
N ASP A 120 -30.61 24.17 15.11
CA ASP A 120 -30.84 23.82 16.50
C ASP A 120 -32.25 23.22 16.68
N ARG A 121 -32.33 21.97 17.16
CA ARG A 121 -33.62 21.28 17.42
C ARG A 121 -34.45 22.01 18.49
N SER A 122 -33.88 23.01 19.17
CA SER A 122 -34.57 23.90 20.10
C SER A 122 -35.44 24.97 19.43
N LEU A 123 -35.31 25.20 18.13
CA LEU A 123 -36.19 26.11 17.39
C LEU A 123 -37.09 25.29 16.48
N LEU A 124 -38.41 25.50 16.60
CA LEU A 124 -39.46 24.84 15.84
C LEU A 124 -39.13 24.86 14.33
N ALA A 125 -38.51 23.80 13.82
CA ALA A 125 -38.26 23.64 12.41
C ALA A 125 -39.59 23.35 11.72
N ALA A 126 -39.95 24.19 10.76
CA ALA A 126 -41.10 23.96 9.89
C ALA A 126 -40.99 22.58 9.22
N GLU A 127 -42.10 21.84 9.17
CA GLU A 127 -42.21 20.59 8.43
C GLU A 127 -41.73 20.79 6.99
N GLY A 128 -40.55 20.24 6.66
CA GLY A 128 -39.91 20.42 5.36
C GLY A 128 -38.42 20.75 5.38
N ALA A 129 -37.75 20.77 6.54
CA ALA A 129 -36.30 20.96 6.61
C ALA A 129 -35.56 19.85 5.84
N ALA A 130 -35.01 20.22 4.68
CA ALA A 130 -34.15 19.38 3.86
C ALA A 130 -32.97 18.85 4.70
N PRO A 131 -32.46 17.64 4.42
CA PRO A 131 -31.24 17.15 5.07
C PRO A 131 -30.12 18.18 4.87
N PRO A 132 -29.20 18.39 5.85
CA PRO A 132 -28.17 19.41 5.77
C PRO A 132 -27.41 19.26 4.45
N ALA A 133 -27.64 20.22 3.55
CA ALA A 133 -27.23 20.19 2.16
C ALA A 133 -26.22 21.32 1.97
N GLY A 134 -25.19 21.29 2.80
CA GLY A 134 -24.10 22.27 2.81
C GLY A 134 -22.78 21.64 2.42
N PRO A 135 -21.80 22.45 1.97
CA PRO A 135 -20.56 21.95 1.39
C PRO A 135 -19.81 21.02 2.34
N TYR A 136 -19.38 19.87 1.81
CA TYR A 136 -18.60 18.88 2.52
C TYR A 136 -17.11 19.23 2.45
N ILE A 137 -16.38 18.90 3.50
CA ILE A 137 -14.94 19.10 3.60
C ILE A 137 -14.27 17.82 4.09
N LEU A 138 -12.97 17.69 3.83
CA LEU A 138 -12.14 16.67 4.46
C LEU A 138 -11.51 17.27 5.72
N SER A 139 -11.70 16.62 6.86
CA SER A 139 -11.14 17.04 8.15
C SER A 139 -10.26 15.93 8.74
N CYS A 140 -9.17 16.32 9.39
CA CYS A 140 -8.30 15.42 10.14
C CYS A 140 -8.56 15.57 11.64
N SER A 141 -8.89 14.47 12.33
CA SER A 141 -9.09 14.48 13.79
C SER A 141 -7.81 14.61 14.61
N TYR A 142 -6.63 14.37 14.01
CA TYR A 142 -5.34 14.39 14.71
C TYR A 142 -4.74 15.78 14.79
N CYS A 143 -4.56 16.45 13.64
CA CYS A 143 -3.93 17.77 13.56
C CYS A 143 -4.92 18.89 13.28
N GLN A 144 -6.23 18.60 13.25
CA GLN A 144 -7.32 19.54 12.96
C GLN A 144 -7.28 20.19 11.57
N TRP A 145 -6.40 19.71 10.68
CA TRP A 145 -6.33 20.18 9.29
C TRP A 145 -7.67 19.98 8.57
N SER A 146 -8.08 20.99 7.80
CA SER A 146 -9.28 20.96 6.97
C SER A 146 -8.99 21.33 5.52
N SER A 147 -9.67 20.66 4.58
CA SER A 147 -9.64 21.05 3.16
C SER A 147 -10.20 22.46 2.91
N ALA A 148 -10.94 23.01 3.87
CA ALA A 148 -11.40 24.40 3.82
C ALA A 148 -10.25 25.41 3.85
N GLU A 149 -9.13 25.09 4.52
CA GLU A 149 -7.95 25.97 4.62
C GLU A 149 -7.29 26.22 3.26
N ILE A 150 -7.41 25.25 2.35
CA ILE A 150 -6.91 25.33 0.97
C ILE A 150 -8.03 25.68 -0.04
N GLY A 151 -9.21 26.05 0.45
CA GLY A 151 -10.35 26.45 -0.38
C GLY A 151 -11.07 25.30 -1.11
N ILE A 152 -10.83 24.04 -0.73
CA ILE A 152 -11.50 22.88 -1.35
C ILE A 152 -12.76 22.52 -0.56
N LYS A 153 -13.90 22.61 -1.25
CA LYS A 153 -15.23 22.23 -0.76
C LYS A 153 -15.88 21.29 -1.77
N PHE A 154 -16.68 20.36 -1.27
CA PHE A 154 -17.33 19.31 -2.06
C PHE A 154 -18.85 19.49 -2.02
N ASP A 155 -19.51 19.25 -3.15
CA ASP A 155 -20.97 19.39 -3.24
C ASP A 155 -21.69 18.18 -2.66
N LYS A 156 -21.06 17.00 -2.77
CA LYS A 156 -21.63 15.72 -2.35
C LYS A 156 -20.69 15.01 -1.37
N PRO A 157 -21.22 14.26 -0.39
CA PRO A 157 -20.38 13.49 0.54
C PRO A 157 -19.76 12.27 -0.13
N ASN A 158 -20.39 11.77 -1.20
CA ASN A 158 -19.96 10.60 -1.96
C ASN A 158 -19.18 11.01 -3.22
N GLY A 159 -18.32 10.12 -3.69
CA GLY A 159 -17.56 10.33 -4.92
C GLY A 159 -16.54 11.48 -4.84
N ILE A 160 -16.01 11.77 -3.64
CA ILE A 160 -15.02 12.82 -3.40
C ILE A 160 -13.83 12.68 -4.34
N TYR A 161 -13.41 11.44 -4.64
CA TYR A 161 -12.37 11.17 -5.61
C TYR A 161 -12.64 11.80 -7.00
N GLN A 162 -13.85 11.65 -7.54
CA GLN A 162 -14.23 12.24 -8.83
C GLN A 162 -14.32 13.77 -8.75
N GLN A 163 -14.77 14.30 -7.61
CA GLN A 163 -14.82 15.75 -7.38
C GLN A 163 -13.40 16.35 -7.35
N LEU A 164 -12.47 15.73 -6.62
CA LEU A 164 -11.05 16.12 -6.61
C LEU A 164 -10.40 16.00 -7.99
N ALA A 165 -10.70 14.94 -8.74
CA ALA A 165 -10.17 14.76 -10.09
C ALA A 165 -10.62 15.89 -11.04
N LYS A 166 -11.86 16.37 -10.91
CA LYS A 166 -12.37 17.55 -11.64
C LYS A 166 -11.65 18.82 -11.21
N ILE A 167 -11.52 19.06 -9.91
CA ILE A 167 -10.84 20.25 -9.36
C ILE A 167 -9.39 20.32 -9.86
N ASN A 168 -8.66 19.19 -9.83
CA ASN A 168 -7.27 19.11 -10.30
C ASN A 168 -7.13 19.35 -11.82
N ASN A 169 -8.19 19.15 -12.59
CA ASN A 169 -8.22 19.36 -14.04
C ASN A 169 -8.92 20.68 -14.41
N GLY A 170 -8.81 21.71 -13.56
CA GLY A 170 -9.37 23.04 -13.81
C GLY A 170 -10.90 23.08 -13.83
N GLY A 171 -11.56 22.17 -13.10
CA GLY A 171 -13.02 22.04 -13.04
C GLY A 171 -13.64 21.15 -14.12
N GLN A 172 -12.85 20.64 -15.07
CA GLN A 172 -13.32 19.75 -16.13
C GLN A 172 -13.11 18.28 -15.77
N ALA A 173 -13.98 17.38 -16.23
CA ALA A 173 -13.74 15.95 -16.06
C ALA A 173 -12.41 15.55 -16.73
N ARG A 174 -11.57 14.76 -16.03
CA ARG A 174 -10.36 14.21 -16.64
C ARG A 174 -10.77 13.31 -17.81
N LEU A 175 -10.26 13.59 -19.01
CA LEU A 175 -10.49 12.73 -20.15
C LEU A 175 -9.86 11.36 -19.88
N THR A 176 -10.65 10.32 -20.10
CA THR A 176 -10.19 8.94 -20.13
C THR A 176 -9.27 8.71 -21.33
N ALA A 177 -8.41 7.69 -21.26
CA ALA A 177 -7.52 7.33 -22.37
C ALA A 177 -8.28 7.05 -23.68
N LYS A 178 -9.52 6.58 -23.57
CA LYS A 178 -10.42 6.38 -24.72
C LYS A 178 -10.84 7.71 -25.35
N GLU A 179 -11.25 8.68 -24.55
CA GLU A 179 -11.66 10.01 -25.04
C GLU A 179 -10.47 10.79 -25.63
N TYR A 180 -9.26 10.61 -25.10
CA TYR A 180 -8.05 11.17 -25.73
C TYR A 180 -7.80 10.56 -27.11
N LYS A 181 -8.05 9.26 -27.27
CA LYS A 181 -7.89 8.56 -28.56
C LYS A 181 -8.95 8.98 -29.56
N GLU A 182 -10.19 9.18 -29.13
CA GLU A 182 -11.30 9.69 -29.97
C GLU A 182 -11.04 11.13 -30.40
N ARG A 183 -10.66 12.03 -29.47
CA ARG A 183 -10.28 13.41 -29.82
C ARG A 183 -9.11 13.50 -30.80
N ARG A 184 -8.18 12.55 -30.76
CA ARG A 184 -7.07 12.50 -31.69
C ARG A 184 -7.54 12.05 -33.08
N LYS A 185 -8.44 11.07 -33.13
CA LYS A 185 -9.07 10.58 -34.36
C LYS A 185 -9.94 11.66 -35.03
N ASP A 186 -10.71 12.43 -34.25
CA ASP A 186 -11.54 13.53 -34.76
C ASP A 186 -10.72 14.72 -35.28
N LYS A 187 -9.46 14.88 -34.83
CA LYS A 187 -8.53 15.89 -35.35
C LYS A 187 -7.80 15.45 -36.62
N GLU A 188 -7.79 14.16 -36.90
CA GLU A 188 -7.14 13.55 -38.07
C GLU A 188 -8.13 13.31 -39.23
N ALA A 189 -9.42 13.60 -39.03
CA ALA A 189 -10.50 13.56 -40.03
C ALA A 189 -10.88 14.97 -40.50
#